data_AF-A0A835LY68-F1
#
_entry.id   AF-A0A835LY68-F1
#
_cell.length_a   1.000
_cell.length_b   1.000
_cell.length_c   1.000
_cell.angle_alpha   90.00
_cell.angle_beta   90.00
_cell.angle_gamma   90.00
#
_symmetry.space_group_name_H-M   'P 1'
#
loop_
_entity.id
_entity.type
_entity.pdbx_description
1 polymer ?
#
loop_
_entity_poly.entity_id
_entity_poly.type
_entity_poly.pdbx_seq_one_letter_code
_entity_poly.pdbx_strand_id
1 'polypeptide(L)'
;MGGGGKLVSSKVKLEKDLGCFSCGMLDHWIDSCPWNGSRCKRCFDGRAVRISQQPHSFGQKNLSCPNCRSCQWMKDALKESIKQQPCKLLSVSILRGL
;
A
#
# COMPACT_ATOMS: atom_id res chain seq x y z
N MET A 1 34.45 34.91 8.29
CA MET A 1 34.53 34.46 6.89
C MET A 1 33.49 33.36 6.69
N GLY A 2 32.38 33.67 6.02
CA GLY A 2 31.29 32.72 5.76
C GLY A 2 31.56 31.96 4.47
N GLY A 3 31.56 30.63 4.54
CA GLY A 3 31.66 29.73 3.39
C GLY A 3 30.35 29.00 3.20
N GLY A 4 29.55 29.44 2.23
CA GLY A 4 28.23 28.90 1.93
C GLY A 4 28.29 27.47 1.40
N GLY A 5 27.54 26.58 2.04
CA GLY A 5 27.29 25.24 1.53
C GLY A 5 26.45 25.30 0.25
N LYS A 6 27.00 24.75 -0.83
CA LYS A 6 26.18 24.26 -1.94
C LYS A 6 25.99 22.76 -1.74
N LEU A 7 24.98 22.41 -0.94
CA LEU A 7 24.35 21.09 -1.02
C LEU A 7 23.62 21.06 -2.36
N VAL A 8 24.33 20.61 -3.40
CA VAL A 8 23.71 20.26 -4.66
C VAL A 8 22.71 19.15 -4.35
N SER A 9 21.43 19.53 -4.36
CA SER A 9 20.30 18.63 -4.28
C SER A 9 20.31 17.77 -5.54
N SER A 10 21.13 16.73 -5.52
CA SER A 10 20.91 15.55 -6.34
C SER A 10 19.61 14.97 -5.83
N LYS A 11 18.49 15.42 -6.42
CA LYS A 11 17.17 14.84 -6.30
C LYS A 11 17.29 13.44 -6.91
N VAL A 12 17.86 12.52 -6.14
CA VAL A 12 18.24 11.19 -6.60
C VAL A 12 16.96 10.54 -7.05
N LYS A 13 16.97 10.14 -8.31
CA LYS A 13 15.97 9.33 -9.01
C LYS A 13 15.94 7.92 -8.39
N LEU A 14 15.67 7.84 -7.08
CA LEU A 14 15.60 6.64 -6.24
C LEU A 14 14.18 6.45 -5.66
N GLU A 15 13.28 7.41 -5.88
CA GLU A 15 11.88 7.31 -5.45
C GLU A 15 11.07 6.29 -6.27
N LYS A 16 11.61 5.75 -7.37
CA LYS A 16 10.92 4.76 -8.21
C LYS A 16 11.24 3.29 -7.89
N ASP A 17 12.31 3.01 -7.15
CA ASP A 17 12.69 1.64 -6.74
C ASP A 17 12.32 1.33 -5.28
N LEU A 18 12.04 2.36 -4.49
CA LEU A 18 11.51 2.22 -3.13
C LEU A 18 9.99 2.12 -3.26
N GLY A 19 9.43 0.91 -3.27
CA GLY A 19 7.97 0.75 -3.31
C GLY A 19 7.26 1.44 -2.15
N CYS A 20 5.94 1.57 -2.25
CA CYS A 20 5.06 2.16 -1.24
C CYS A 20 5.51 1.78 0.17
N PHE A 21 5.85 2.77 1.00
CA PHE A 21 6.30 2.52 2.37
C PHE A 21 5.27 1.70 3.19
N SER A 22 3.99 1.87 2.88
CA SER A 22 2.89 1.17 3.54
C SER A 22 2.71 -0.27 3.05
N CYS A 23 2.44 -0.49 1.76
CA CYS A 23 2.13 -1.84 1.25
C CYS A 23 3.28 -2.56 0.51
N GLY A 24 4.33 -1.84 0.11
CA GLY A 24 5.48 -2.37 -0.61
C GLY A 24 5.33 -2.43 -2.14
N MET A 25 4.20 -2.03 -2.71
CA MET A 25 4.00 -2.03 -4.17
C MET A 25 4.70 -0.83 -4.84
N LEU A 26 5.27 -1.03 -6.03
CA LEU A 26 6.02 0.00 -6.77
C LEU A 26 5.12 1.02 -7.50
N ASP A 27 3.81 0.74 -7.60
CA ASP A 27 2.87 1.50 -8.43
C ASP A 27 2.40 2.83 -7.79
N HIS A 28 2.61 3.01 -6.49
CA HIS A 28 2.15 4.18 -5.76
C HIS A 28 3.00 4.49 -4.51
N TRP A 29 2.86 5.71 -3.99
CA TRP A 29 3.44 6.13 -2.71
C TRP A 29 2.43 6.06 -1.56
N ILE A 30 2.85 6.31 -0.32
CA ILE A 30 2.00 6.12 0.88
C ILE A 30 0.68 6.92 0.83
N ASP A 31 0.70 8.10 0.24
CA ASP A 31 -0.47 9.00 0.16
C ASP A 31 -1.58 8.45 -0.74
N SER A 32 -1.21 7.66 -1.75
CA SER A 32 -2.14 7.01 -2.69
C SER A 32 -2.34 5.53 -2.38
N CYS A 33 -1.93 5.07 -1.19
CA CYS A 33 -1.98 3.66 -0.86
C CYS A 33 -3.42 3.20 -0.57
N PRO A 34 -3.99 2.25 -1.32
CA PRO A 34 -5.37 1.81 -1.14
C PRO A 34 -5.59 1.09 0.20
N TRP A 35 -4.50 0.65 0.83
CA TRP A 35 -4.49 -0.01 2.12
C TRP A 35 -4.53 0.96 3.29
N ASN A 36 -4.06 2.20 3.08
CA ASN A 36 -4.06 3.24 4.10
C ASN A 36 -5.50 3.72 4.34
N GLY A 37 -6.02 3.50 5.55
CA GLY A 37 -7.42 3.82 5.86
C GLY A 37 -8.43 2.87 5.20
N SER A 38 -7.98 1.73 4.67
CA SER A 38 -8.88 0.77 4.02
C SER A 38 -10.00 0.30 4.95
N ARG A 39 -11.23 0.23 4.44
CA ARG A 39 -12.39 -0.14 5.27
C ARG A 39 -12.23 -1.51 5.91
N CYS A 40 -12.52 -1.60 7.20
CA CYS A 40 -12.68 -2.85 7.91
C CYS A 40 -13.96 -3.55 7.47
N LYS A 41 -13.87 -4.83 7.10
CA LYS A 41 -15.03 -5.64 6.68
C LYS A 41 -16.07 -5.84 7.81
N ARG A 42 -15.67 -5.65 9.07
CA ARG A 42 -16.50 -5.98 10.25
C ARG A 42 -17.11 -4.76 10.95
N CYS A 43 -16.40 -3.64 11.04
CA CYS A 43 -16.88 -2.43 11.72
C CYS A 43 -16.93 -1.19 10.81
N PHE A 44 -16.63 -1.31 9.51
CA PHE A 44 -16.65 -0.21 8.53
C PHE A 44 -15.71 0.98 8.81
N ASP A 45 -15.03 1.00 9.96
CA ASP A 45 -13.96 1.94 10.27
C ASP A 45 -12.71 1.73 9.41
N GLY A 46 -11.86 2.75 9.38
CA GLY A 46 -10.55 2.68 8.73
C GLY A 46 -9.62 1.67 9.41
N ARG A 47 -8.89 0.90 8.61
CA ARG A 47 -7.76 0.09 9.05
C ARG A 47 -6.45 0.83 8.84
N ALA A 48 -5.54 0.69 9.78
CA ALA A 48 -4.18 1.22 9.69
C ALA A 48 -3.21 0.10 9.31
N VAL A 49 -2.20 0.43 8.51
CA VAL A 49 -1.08 -0.47 8.28
C VAL A 49 -0.13 -0.36 9.48
N ARG A 50 0.20 -1.50 10.08
CA ARG A 50 1.11 -1.60 11.22
C ARG A 50 2.24 -2.56 10.91
N ILE A 51 3.40 -2.31 11.50
CA ILE A 51 4.53 -3.23 11.49
C ILE A 51 4.45 -4.06 12.76
N SER A 52 4.46 -5.39 12.63
CA SER A 52 4.50 -6.27 13.78
C SER A 52 5.82 -6.13 14.52
N GLN A 53 5.72 -5.99 15.85
CA GLN A 53 6.85 -5.95 16.76
C GLN A 53 7.08 -7.30 17.47
N GLN A 54 6.34 -8.35 17.08
CA GLN A 54 6.45 -9.65 17.73
C GLN A 54 7.69 -10.40 17.23
N PRO A 55 8.40 -11.17 18.07
CA PRO A 55 9.68 -11.81 17.71
C PRO A 55 9.60 -12.70 16.46
N HIS A 56 8.52 -13.48 16.33
CA HIS A 56 8.33 -14.41 15.21
C HIS A 56 7.80 -13.75 13.93
N SER A 57 7.37 -12.49 13.99
CA SER A 57 6.80 -11.75 12.85
C SER A 57 7.35 -10.33 12.75
N PHE A 58 8.53 -10.08 13.32
CA PHE A 58 9.12 -8.75 13.40
C PHE A 58 9.33 -8.17 12.00
N GLY A 59 8.94 -6.91 11.82
CA GLY A 59 9.03 -6.24 10.51
C GLY A 59 7.92 -6.62 9.53
N GLN A 60 7.07 -7.60 9.83
CA GLN A 60 5.97 -7.97 8.93
C GLN A 60 4.81 -6.97 9.03
N LYS A 61 4.36 -6.48 7.88
CA LYS A 61 3.25 -5.52 7.79
C LYS A 61 1.89 -6.22 7.88
N ASN A 62 0.96 -5.61 8.61
CA ASN A 62 -0.42 -6.07 8.75
C ASN A 62 -1.39 -4.88 8.73
N LEU A 63 -2.64 -5.17 8.40
CA LEU A 63 -3.78 -4.27 8.49
C LEU A 63 -4.46 -4.51 9.83
N SER A 64 -4.47 -3.51 10.69
CA SER A 64 -5.09 -3.58 12.01
C SER A 64 -6.25 -2.58 12.09
N CYS A 65 -7.39 -3.06 12.58
CA CYS A 65 -8.53 -2.19 12.89
C CYS A 65 -8.49 -1.80 14.38
N PRO A 66 -8.53 -0.51 14.74
CA PRO A 66 -8.52 -0.08 16.14
C PRO A 66 -9.74 -0.59 16.92
N ASN A 67 -10.92 -0.65 16.29
CA ASN A 67 -12.17 -1.01 16.96
C ASN A 67 -12.40 -2.53 17.02
N CYS A 68 -12.07 -3.25 15.95
CA CYS A 68 -12.35 -4.67 15.84
C CYS A 68 -11.24 -5.58 16.42
N ARG A 69 -10.04 -5.05 16.75
CA ARG A 69 -8.82 -5.81 17.08
C ARG A 69 -8.44 -6.90 16.06
N SER A 70 -9.09 -6.91 14.89
CA SER A 70 -8.78 -7.82 13.80
C SER A 70 -7.51 -7.37 13.12
N CYS A 71 -6.57 -8.30 12.96
CA CYS A 71 -5.33 -8.10 12.23
C CYS A 71 -5.33 -9.02 11.01
N GLN A 72 -5.13 -8.46 9.83
CA GLN A 72 -4.96 -9.21 8.59
C GLN A 72 -3.54 -8.98 8.08
N TRP A 73 -2.78 -10.03 7.82
CA TRP A 73 -1.43 -9.87 7.28
C TRP A 73 -1.45 -9.27 5.89
N MET A 74 -0.54 -8.34 5.60
CA MET A 74 -0.49 -7.65 4.31
C MET A 74 -0.30 -8.64 3.15
N LYS A 75 0.56 -9.65 3.33
CA LYS A 75 0.76 -10.74 2.37
C LYS A 75 -0.54 -11.46 1.98
N ASP A 76 -1.45 -11.66 2.94
CA ASP A 76 -2.72 -12.35 2.70
C ASP A 76 -3.72 -11.40 2.05
N ALA A 77 -3.76 -10.14 2.48
CA ALA A 77 -4.58 -9.10 1.88
C ALA A 77 -4.22 -8.83 0.41
N LEU A 78 -2.92 -8.85 0.06
CA LEU A 78 -2.45 -8.75 -1.31
C LEU A 78 -2.86 -9.97 -2.14
N LYS A 79 -2.71 -11.19 -1.61
CA LYS A 79 -3.19 -12.41 -2.29
C LYS A 79 -4.70 -12.38 -2.52
N GLU A 80 -5.49 -11.94 -1.55
CA GLU A 80 -6.93 -11.75 -1.70
C GLU A 80 -7.25 -10.70 -2.77
N SER A 81 -6.49 -9.61 -2.83
CA SER A 81 -6.69 -8.55 -3.83
C SER A 81 -6.38 -9.03 -5.23
N ILE A 82 -5.37 -9.88 -5.40
CA ILE A 82 -5.05 -10.52 -6.68
C ILE A 82 -6.17 -11.49 -7.07
N LYS A 83 -6.72 -12.25 -6.11
CA LYS A 83 -7.89 -13.13 -6.37
C LYS A 83 -9.16 -12.36 -6.72
N GLN A 84 -9.32 -11.15 -6.20
CA GLN A 84 -10.41 -10.24 -6.55
C GLN A 84 -10.16 -9.41 -7.81
N GLN A 85 -9.02 -9.63 -8.47
CA GLN A 85 -8.75 -9.19 -9.85
C GLN A 85 -8.87 -10.41 -10.79
N PRO A 86 -10.06 -11.02 -11.00
CA PRO A 86 -10.25 -11.75 -12.23
C PRO A 86 -10.23 -10.70 -13.35
N CYS A 87 -9.14 -10.67 -14.13
CA CYS A 87 -9.05 -10.00 -15.42
C CYS A 87 -9.84 -8.69 -15.56
N LYS A 88 -9.30 -7.56 -15.07
CA LYS A 88 -9.50 -6.29 -15.80
C LYS A 88 -8.46 -6.19 -16.92
N LEU A 89 -8.39 -7.22 -17.77
CA LEU A 89 -8.04 -6.98 -19.16
C LEU A 89 -9.24 -6.20 -19.71
N LEU A 90 -8.99 -4.99 -20.19
CA LEU A 90 -10.01 -4.11 -20.77
C LEU A 90 -10.88 -4.87 -21.78
N SER A 91 -12.09 -5.24 -21.39
CA SER A 91 -13.19 -5.39 -22.34
C SER A 91 -13.79 -4.01 -22.52
N VAL A 92 -13.11 -3.16 -23.31
CA VAL A 92 -13.82 -2.03 -23.93
C VAL A 92 -14.86 -2.67 -24.83
N SER A 93 -16.11 -2.60 -24.37
CA SER A 93 -17.28 -2.97 -25.13
C SER A 93 -17.39 -1.99 -26.29
N ILE A 94 -16.99 -2.39 -27.50
CA ILE A 94 -17.40 -1.69 -28.72
C ILE A 94 -18.60 -2.46 -29.29
N LEU A 95 -19.77 -1.91 -28.95
CA LEU A 95 -21.03 -1.86 -29.69
C LEU A 95 -21.69 -3.16 -30.17
N ARG A 96 -22.81 -3.47 -29.49
CA ARG A 96 -24.03 -4.01 -30.10
C ARG A 96 -24.48 -3.11 -31.26
N GLY A 97 -24.98 -3.72 -32.33
CA GLY A 97 -26.20 -3.23 -32.99
C GLY A 97 -26.16 -3.11 -34.51
N LEU A 98 -26.82 -4.09 -35.13
CA LEU A 98 -27.51 -4.06 -36.44
C LEU A 98 -26.66 -4.07 -37.71
#